data_AF-A0A1C6JJK3-F1
#
_entry.id   AF-A0A1C6JJK3-F1
#
_cell.length_a   1.000
_cell.length_b   1.000
_cell.length_c   1.000
_cell.angle_alpha   90.00
_cell.angle_beta   90.00
_cell.angle_gamma   90.00
#
_symmetry.space_group_name_H-M   'P 1'
#
loop_
_entity.id
_entity.type
_entity.pdbx_description
1 polymer ?
#
loop_
_entity_poly.entity_id
_entity_poly.type
_entity_poly.pdbx_seq_one_letter_code
_entity_poly.pdbx_strand_id
1 'polypeptide(L)'
;MVLMRDIRDPGAVERNLERLRLQFHRLQIPEFPQIHITCSVGASLCPAHGQTFEVLYQRADHALYQSKRRGRDSWCIYRDERPT
;
A
#
# COMPACT_ATOMS: atom_id res chain seq x y z
N MET A 1 3.28 -9.29 -3.43
CA MET A 1 2.99 -8.22 -4.41
C MET A 1 1.59 -8.44 -4.98
N VAL A 2 0.76 -7.41 -5.11
CA VAL A 2 -0.59 -7.51 -5.70
C VAL A 2 -0.66 -6.52 -6.87
N LEU A 3 -1.11 -6.99 -8.04
CA LEU A 3 -1.37 -6.15 -9.21
C LEU A 3 -2.88 -5.93 -9.36
N MET A 4 -3.30 -4.68 -9.42
CA MET A 4 -4.68 -4.31 -9.72
C MET A 4 -4.75 -3.81 -11.17
N ARG A 5 -5.68 -4.35 -11.96
CA ARG A 5 -5.89 -4.00 -13.38
C ARG A 5 -7.27 -3.36 -13.58
N ASP A 6 -7.42 -2.61 -14.66
CA ASP A 6 -8.67 -1.91 -15.04
C ASP A 6 -9.24 -1.00 -13.92
N ILE A 7 -8.34 -0.28 -13.25
CA ILE A 7 -8.71 0.74 -12.26
C ILE A 7 -9.14 2.00 -13.03
N ARG A 8 -10.46 2.20 -13.18
CA ARG A 8 -11.04 3.38 -13.84
C ARG A 8 -11.31 4.54 -12.88
N ASP A 9 -11.54 4.22 -11.61
CA ASP A 9 -11.72 5.17 -10.53
C ASP A 9 -10.45 5.19 -9.65
N PRO A 10 -9.66 6.28 -9.65
CA PRO A 10 -8.50 6.41 -8.76
C PRO A 10 -8.85 6.21 -7.28
N GLY A 11 -10.07 6.60 -6.85
CA GLY A 11 -10.54 6.39 -5.49
C GLY A 11 -10.72 4.91 -5.13
N ALA A 12 -10.85 4.01 -6.12
CA ALA A 12 -10.92 2.57 -5.87
C ALA A 12 -9.62 2.02 -5.29
N VAL A 13 -8.46 2.62 -5.61
CA VAL A 13 -7.17 2.20 -5.05
C VAL A 13 -7.15 2.48 -3.56
N GLU A 14 -7.44 3.72 -3.15
CA GLU A 14 -7.45 4.12 -1.74
C GLU A 14 -8.43 3.28 -0.92
N ARG A 15 -9.65 3.06 -1.44
CA ARG A 15 -10.64 2.19 -0.79
C ARG A 15 -10.13 0.76 -0.65
N ASN A 16 -9.45 0.21 -1.66
CA ASN A 16 -8.90 -1.14 -1.58
C ASN A 16 -7.73 -1.24 -0.59
N LEU A 17 -6.88 -0.21 -0.51
CA LEU A 17 -5.78 -0.15 0.44
C LEU A 17 -6.31 -0.09 1.89
N GLU A 18 -7.29 0.78 2.15
CA GLU A 18 -7.91 0.88 3.47
C GLU A 18 -8.66 -0.41 3.83
N ARG A 19 -9.41 -0.98 2.89
CA ARG A 19 -10.09 -2.27 3.09
C ARG A 19 -9.09 -3.35 3.46
N LEU A 20 -7.96 -3.45 2.76
CA LEU A 20 -6.92 -4.43 3.07
C LEU A 20 -6.41 -4.23 4.50
N ARG A 21 -6.03 -3.00 4.86
CA ARG A 21 -5.57 -2.66 6.21
C ARG A 21 -6.57 -3.09 7.29
N LEU A 22 -7.84 -2.72 7.14
CA LEU A 22 -8.90 -3.06 8.09
C LEU A 22 -9.16 -4.57 8.18
N GLN A 23 -8.97 -5.33 7.10
CA GLN A 23 -9.07 -6.79 7.14
C GLN A 23 -7.93 -7.41 7.96
N PHE A 24 -6.71 -6.86 7.91
CA PHE A 24 -5.60 -7.33 8.75
C PHE A 24 -5.88 -7.13 10.24
N HIS A 25 -6.53 -6.02 10.64
CA HIS A 25 -6.94 -5.82 12.04
C HIS A 25 -7.92 -6.86 12.56
N ARG A 26 -8.65 -7.54 11.67
CA ARG A 26 -9.60 -8.60 12.02
C ARG A 26 -8.96 -9.98 12.08
N LEU A 27 -7.69 -10.11 11.66
CA LEU A 27 -6.97 -11.37 11.76
C LEU A 27 -6.63 -11.64 13.21
N GLN A 28 -7.16 -12.74 13.73
CA GLN A 28 -6.81 -13.26 15.03
C GLN A 28 -6.06 -14.57 14.82
N ILE A 29 -4.97 -14.75 15.57
CA ILE A 29 -4.25 -16.02 15.62
C ILE A 29 -4.70 -16.73 16.91
N PRO A 30 -5.53 -17.78 16.85
CA PRO A 30 -6.07 -18.44 18.03
C PRO A 30 -4.99 -18.92 19.02
N GLU A 31 -3.84 -19.35 18.51
CA GLU A 31 -2.69 -19.80 19.27
C GLU A 31 -1.96 -18.67 20.00
N PHE A 32 -2.14 -17.42 19.56
CA PHE A 32 -1.49 -16.22 20.11
C PHE A 32 -2.47 -15.05 20.23
N PRO A 33 -3.46 -15.13 21.13
CA PRO A 33 -4.54 -14.14 21.23
C PRO A 33 -4.07 -12.73 21.59
N GLN A 34 -2.89 -12.59 22.19
CA GLN A 34 -2.26 -11.32 22.52
C GLN A 34 -1.52 -10.65 21.36
N ILE A 35 -1.32 -11.34 20.23
CA ILE A 35 -0.63 -10.78 19.06
C ILE A 35 -1.64 -10.06 18.16
N HIS A 36 -1.39 -8.77 17.93
CA HIS A 36 -2.16 -7.98 16.98
C HIS A 36 -1.41 -7.83 15.66
N ILE A 37 -1.95 -8.38 14.58
CA ILE A 37 -1.37 -8.26 13.24
C ILE A 37 -1.87 -6.98 12.57
N THR A 38 -0.96 -6.23 11.96
CA THR A 38 -1.26 -5.11 11.06
C THR A 38 -0.49 -5.27 9.76
N CYS A 39 -0.84 -4.48 8.75
CA CYS A 39 -0.06 -4.41 7.52
C CYS A 39 0.29 -2.96 7.19
N SER A 40 1.47 -2.77 6.59
CA SER A 40 1.82 -1.52 5.92
C SER A 40 1.84 -1.76 4.42
N VAL A 41 1.31 -0.84 3.63
CA VAL A 41 1.14 -1.04 2.19
C VAL A 41 1.71 0.13 1.40
N GLY A 42 2.50 -0.16 0.37
CA GLY A 42 2.95 0.80 -0.61
C GLY A 42 2.30 0.54 -1.97
N ALA A 43 1.87 1.60 -2.65
CA ALA A 43 1.23 1.49 -3.95
C ALA A 43 1.84 2.47 -4.97
N SER A 44 1.88 2.04 -6.22
CA SER A 44 2.21 2.86 -7.38
C SER A 44 1.17 2.65 -8.48
N LEU A 45 1.00 3.63 -9.38
CA LEU A 45 -0.08 3.66 -10.36
C LEU A 45 0.50 3.80 -11.76
N CYS A 46 0.07 2.97 -12.70
CA CYS A 46 0.37 3.16 -14.11
C CYS A 46 -0.71 4.06 -14.74
N PRO A 47 -0.38 5.05 -15.60
CA PRO A 47 0.97 5.45 -16.00
C PRO A 47 1.61 6.52 -15.09
N ALA A 48 0.88 7.05 -14.11
CA ALA A 48 1.27 8.23 -13.31
C ALA A 48 2.64 8.07 -12.60
N HIS A 49 2.93 6.87 -12.09
CA HIS A 49 4.14 6.51 -11.38
C HIS A 49 5.01 5.58 -12.22
N GLY A 50 4.93 5.66 -13.55
CA GLY A 50 5.77 4.90 -14.47
C GLY A 50 4.98 3.91 -15.32
N GLN A 51 5.63 3.43 -16.38
CA GLN A 51 5.00 2.57 -17.40
C GLN A 51 5.61 1.17 -17.47
N THR A 52 6.77 0.95 -16.84
CA THR A 52 7.40 -0.38 -16.75
C THR A 52 7.16 -1.00 -15.39
N PHE A 53 7.19 -2.33 -15.35
CA PHE A 53 7.04 -3.08 -14.12
C PHE A 53 8.11 -2.71 -13.09
N GLU A 54 9.37 -2.62 -13.51
CA GLU A 54 10.51 -2.33 -12.64
C GLU A 54 10.34 -0.99 -11.94
N VAL A 55 9.94 0.05 -12.69
CA VAL A 55 9.74 1.40 -12.15
C VAL A 55 8.56 1.43 -11.17
N LEU A 56 7.44 0.79 -11.54
CA LEU A 56 6.26 0.73 -10.67
C LEU A 56 6.57 -0.05 -9.39
N TYR A 57 7.28 -1.16 -9.48
CA TYR A 57 7.68 -1.98 -8.34
C TYR A 57 8.56 -1.19 -7.36
N GLN A 58 9.62 -0.56 -7.87
CA GLN A 58 10.52 0.26 -7.04
C GLN A 58 9.77 1.41 -6.35
N ARG A 59 8.84 2.08 -7.05
CA ARG A 59 8.06 3.18 -6.48
C ARG A 59 7.04 2.71 -5.45
N ALA A 60 6.43 1.55 -5.65
CA ALA A 60 5.55 0.93 -4.64
C ALA A 60 6.34 0.55 -3.39
N ASP A 61 7.54 0.01 -3.54
CA ASP A 61 8.43 -0.32 -2.41
C ASP A 61 8.88 0.95 -1.65
N HIS A 62 9.22 2.02 -2.36
CA HIS A 62 9.51 3.31 -1.75
C HIS A 62 8.33 3.82 -0.91
N ALA A 63 7.11 3.77 -1.45
CA ALA A 63 5.89 4.14 -0.73
C ALA A 63 5.64 3.23 0.48
N LEU A 64 5.91 1.92 0.36
CA LEU A 64 5.82 0.98 1.48
C LEU A 64 6.79 1.39 2.60
N TYR A 65 8.02 1.75 2.25
CA TYR A 65 8.99 2.22 3.22
C TYR A 65 8.53 3.51 3.92
N GLN A 66 7.92 4.45 3.18
CA GLN A 66 7.31 5.64 3.78
C GLN A 66 6.21 5.29 4.79
N SER A 67 5.30 4.36 4.45
CA SER A 67 4.23 3.94 5.38
C SER A 67 4.81 3.33 6.67
N LYS A 68 5.89 2.55 6.56
CA LYS A 68 6.60 1.99 7.73
C LYS A 68 7.23 3.07 8.59
N ARG A 69 7.80 4.12 7.99
CA ARG A 69 8.42 5.25 8.72
C ARG A 69 7.41 6.17 9.40
N ARG A 70 6.18 6.27 8.87
CA ARG A 70 5.10 7.11 9.42
C ARG A 70 4.38 6.52 10.64
N GLY A 71 4.82 5.37 11.14
CA GLY A 71 4.21 4.69 12.29
C GLY A 71 3.73 3.27 12.01
N ARG A 72 3.93 2.76 10.79
CA ARG A 72 3.38 1.46 10.32
C ARG A 72 1.85 1.50 10.28
N ASP A 73 1.22 0.34 10.17
CA ASP A 73 -0.25 0.17 10.13
C ASP A 73 -0.95 1.25 9.30
N SER A 74 -0.51 1.43 8.06
CA SER A 74 -0.93 2.51 7.18
C SER A 74 -0.57 2.17 5.76
N TRP A 75 -1.06 2.97 4.82
CA TRP A 75 -0.71 2.85 3.43
C TRP A 75 -0.21 4.19 2.89
N CYS A 76 0.65 4.11 1.88
CA CYS A 76 1.10 5.26 1.12
C CYS A 76 0.99 4.94 -0.37
N ILE A 77 0.43 5.88 -1.11
CA ILE A 77 0.58 5.91 -2.56
C ILE A 77 1.83 6.74 -2.86
N TYR A 78 2.69 6.23 -3.74
CA TYR A 78 3.88 6.95 -4.18
C TYR A 78 3.49 8.34 -4.68
N ARG A 79 4.26 9.34 -4.28
CA ARG A 79 4.18 10.70 -4.82
C ARG A 79 5.58 11.07 -5.27
N ASP A 80 5.69 11.69 -6.43
CA ASP A 80 6.94 12.29 -6.85
C ASP A 80 7.28 13.39 -5.84
N GLU A 81 8.40 13.23 -5.14
CA GLU A 81 8.98 14.30 -4.34
C GLU A 81 9.54 15.33 -5.34
N ARG A 82 8.68 16.18 -5.90
CA ARG A 82 9.18 17.42 -6.50
C ARG A 82 9.57 18.33 -5.33
N PRO A 83 10.86 18.69 -5.18
CA PRO A 83 11.20 19.80 -4.32
C PRO A 83 10.49 21.02 -4.92
N THR A 84 9.58 21.63 -4.16
CA THR A 84 9.12 23.00 -4.43
C THR A 84 10.26 23.97 -4.21
#